data_AF-A0A816H286-F1
#
_entry.id   AF-A0A816H286-F1
#
_cell.length_a   1.000
_cell.length_b   1.000
_cell.length_c   1.000
_cell.angle_alpha   90.00
_cell.angle_beta   90.00
_cell.angle_gamma   90.00
#
_symmetry.space_group_name_H-M   'P 1'
#
loop_
_entity.id
_entity.type
_entity.pdbx_description
1 polymer ?
#
loop_
_entity_poly.entity_id
_entity_poly.type
_entity_poly.pdbx_seq_one_letter_code
_entity_poly.pdbx_strand_id
1 'polypeptide(L)'
;MNEWKRYFEELLNVKSNTSPTTQTIPPADKDLPINTGPISIAEVQQAIKQLKNGKSPGLDHIITPEVLKHYGIPMKMINAIQTIYNNSRSAVLVDGQLTEEFDVTTGVLQGDTLAPFLFIIVIDYVMKNAETQHTNEQGEHGFVTNQRQSKRQPATTIHDLAFADDIALFA
;
A
#
# COMPACT_ATOMS: atom_id res chain seq x y z
N MET A 1 -16.50 -23.03 0.06
CA MET A 1 -16.78 -21.99 -0.97
C MET A 1 -18.25 -21.54 -0.97
N ASN A 2 -19.21 -22.45 -0.76
CA ASN A 2 -20.65 -22.10 -0.72
C ASN A 2 -21.08 -21.27 0.50
N GLU A 3 -20.42 -21.44 1.65
CA GLU A 3 -20.71 -20.68 2.88
C GLU A 3 -20.37 -19.19 2.71
N TRP A 4 -19.21 -18.91 2.12
CA TRP A 4 -18.77 -17.55 1.81
C TRP A 4 -19.66 -16.86 0.79
N LYS A 5 -20.10 -17.58 -0.25
CA LYS A 5 -21.04 -17.04 -1.24
C LYS A 5 -22.36 -16.62 -0.59
N ARG A 6 -22.89 -17.46 0.30
CA ARG A 6 -24.16 -17.20 1.00
C ARG A 6 -24.05 -16.04 2.00
N TYR A 7 -22.94 -15.94 2.71
CA TYR A 7 -22.66 -14.83 3.62
C TYR A 7 -22.62 -13.48 2.87
N PHE A 8 -21.93 -13.41 1.74
CA PHE A 8 -21.87 -12.19 0.92
C PHE A 8 -23.20 -11.85 0.27
N GLU A 9 -23.95 -12.85 -0.21
CA GLU A 9 -25.28 -12.63 -0.79
C GLU A 9 -26.27 -12.07 0.24
N GLU A 10 -26.24 -12.54 1.49
CA GLU A 10 -27.07 -12.00 2.58
C GLU A 10 -26.65 -10.59 2.99
N LEU A 11 -25.34 -10.31 3.04
CA LEU A 11 -24.81 -9.01 3.47
C LEU A 11 -25.06 -7.90 2.44
N LEU A 12 -24.93 -8.21 1.15
CA LEU A 12 -25.06 -7.22 0.07
C LEU A 12 -26.50 -7.06 -0.44
N ASN A 13 -27.35 -8.08 -0.29
CA ASN A 13 -28.74 -8.07 -0.79
C ASN A 13 -29.75 -8.11 0.35
N VAL A 14 -29.55 -7.27 1.38
CA VAL A 14 -30.53 -7.09 2.45
C VAL A 14 -31.87 -6.70 1.82
N LYS A 15 -32.85 -7.62 1.86
CA LYS A 15 -34.23 -7.33 1.46
C LYS A 15 -34.78 -6.34 2.49
N SER A 16 -34.91 -5.08 2.10
CA SER A 16 -35.56 -4.07 2.92
C SER A 16 -37.04 -4.43 3.12
N ASN A 17 -37.35 -5.14 4.21
CA ASN A 17 -38.74 -5.34 4.65
C ASN A 17 -39.32 -4.10 5.34
N THR A 18 -38.58 -3.00 5.36
CA THR A 18 -39.09 -1.67 5.64
C THR A 18 -39.67 -1.12 4.35
N SER A 19 -40.98 -0.84 4.33
CA SER A 19 -41.53 0.25 3.52
C SER A 19 -40.54 1.41 3.57
N PRO A 20 -40.25 2.12 2.47
CA PRO A 20 -39.29 3.21 2.51
C PRO A 20 -39.86 4.30 3.43
N THR A 21 -39.54 4.22 4.72
CA THR A 21 -39.43 5.41 5.54
C THR A 21 -38.23 6.10 4.93
N THR A 22 -38.51 6.96 3.96
CA THR A 22 -37.58 7.99 3.49
C THR A 22 -37.27 8.81 4.73
N GLN A 23 -36.31 8.37 5.54
CA GLN A 23 -35.56 9.29 6.37
C GLN A 23 -34.77 10.11 5.36
N THR A 24 -35.40 11.17 4.88
CA THR A 24 -34.73 12.21 4.11
C THR A 24 -33.57 12.64 4.99
N ILE A 25 -32.34 12.36 4.53
CA ILE A 25 -31.15 12.95 5.13
C ILE A 25 -31.45 14.46 5.20
N PRO A 26 -31.44 15.07 6.39
CA PRO A 26 -31.71 16.49 6.48
C PRO A 26 -30.70 17.20 5.56
N PRO A 27 -31.15 18.13 4.71
CA PRO A 27 -30.23 18.87 3.85
C PRO A 27 -29.16 19.49 4.75
N ALA A 28 -27.90 19.38 4.32
CA ALA A 28 -26.81 20.00 5.06
C ALA A 28 -27.14 21.49 5.24
N ASP A 29 -27.11 21.99 6.48
CA ASP A 29 -27.47 23.38 6.80
C ASP A 29 -26.54 24.42 6.13
N LYS A 30 -25.43 23.96 5.54
CA LYS A 30 -24.44 24.80 4.89
C LYS A 30 -23.98 24.14 3.59
N ASP A 31 -24.28 24.80 2.48
CA ASP A 31 -23.56 24.58 1.25
C ASP A 31 -22.10 24.96 1.49
N LEU A 32 -21.21 23.97 1.42
CA LEU A 32 -19.79 24.24 1.42
C LEU A 32 -19.47 25.00 0.12
N PRO A 33 -18.55 25.99 0.13
CA PRO A 33 -18.15 26.72 -1.07
C PRO A 33 -17.24 25.86 -1.97
N ILE A 34 -17.73 24.69 -2.34
CA ILE A 34 -17.04 23.70 -3.17
C ILE A 34 -17.69 23.76 -4.54
N ASN A 35 -16.88 23.88 -5.58
CA ASN A 35 -17.38 23.80 -6.94
C ASN A 35 -17.85 22.37 -7.24
N THR A 36 -19.15 22.17 -7.39
CA THR A 36 -19.75 20.89 -7.80
C THR A 36 -20.09 20.85 -9.29
N GLY A 37 -19.60 21.82 -10.07
CA GLY A 37 -19.70 21.81 -11.54
C GLY A 37 -18.85 20.71 -12.18
N PRO A 38 -18.97 20.51 -13.50
CA PRO A 38 -18.14 19.55 -14.23
C PRO A 38 -16.65 19.94 -14.12
N ILE A 39 -15.79 18.93 -13.92
CA ILE A 39 -14.36 19.12 -13.75
C ILE A 39 -13.74 19.66 -15.04
N SER A 40 -13.02 20.77 -14.95
CA SER A 40 -12.40 21.39 -16.14
C SER A 40 -10.94 20.97 -16.29
N ILE A 41 -10.43 20.96 -17.54
CA ILE A 41 -9.00 20.72 -17.81
C ILE A 41 -8.11 21.71 -17.06
N ALA A 42 -8.51 22.98 -16.99
CA ALA A 42 -7.75 24.02 -16.28
C ALA A 42 -7.66 23.74 -14.78
N GLU A 43 -8.74 23.26 -14.18
CA GLU A 43 -8.78 22.83 -12.78
C GLU A 43 -7.85 21.63 -12.54
N VAL A 44 -7.89 20.62 -13.43
CA VAL A 44 -6.99 19.47 -13.35
C VAL A 44 -5.52 19.90 -13.49
N GLN A 45 -5.21 20.79 -14.42
CA GLN A 45 -3.85 21.32 -14.57
C GLN A 45 -3.38 22.10 -13.33
N GLN A 46 -4.25 22.89 -12.71
CA GLN A 46 -3.94 23.58 -11.45
C GLN A 46 -3.76 22.59 -10.30
N ALA A 47 -4.56 21.53 -10.25
CA ALA A 47 -4.44 20.48 -9.22
C ALA A 47 -3.12 19.71 -9.38
N ILE A 48 -2.74 19.32 -10.60
CA ILE A 48 -1.47 18.66 -10.89
C ILE A 48 -0.29 19.51 -10.42
N LYS A 49 -0.32 20.83 -10.68
CA LYS A 49 0.72 21.77 -10.20
C LYS A 49 0.81 21.87 -8.68
N GLN A 50 -0.26 21.54 -7.97
CA GLN A 50 -0.33 21.57 -6.51
C GLN A 50 -0.04 20.21 -5.85
N LEU A 51 0.17 19.16 -6.64
CA LEU A 51 0.56 17.85 -6.10
C LEU A 51 1.91 17.96 -5.39
N LYS A 52 2.00 17.45 -4.16
CA LYS A 52 3.27 17.44 -3.42
C LYS A 52 4.12 16.29 -3.93
N ASN A 53 5.34 16.61 -4.36
CA ASN A 53 6.37 15.64 -4.70
C ASN A 53 7.04 15.09 -3.42
N GLY A 54 7.51 13.85 -3.45
CA GLY A 54 8.27 13.21 -2.36
C GLY A 54 7.47 12.74 -1.13
N LYS A 55 6.13 12.62 -1.19
CA LYS A 55 5.32 12.13 -0.05
C LYS A 55 5.59 10.68 0.35
N SER A 56 5.96 9.86 -0.63
CA SER A 56 6.43 8.50 -0.43
C SER A 56 7.73 8.38 -1.19
N PRO A 57 8.77 7.71 -0.65
CA PRO A 57 9.87 7.26 -1.49
C PRO A 57 9.23 6.42 -2.59
N GLY A 58 9.40 6.81 -3.85
CA GLY A 58 8.96 5.96 -4.97
C GLY A 58 9.64 4.59 -4.88
N LEU A 59 9.25 3.66 -5.75
CA LEU A 59 9.91 2.36 -5.86
C LEU A 59 11.44 2.50 -5.99
N ASP A 60 11.89 3.60 -6.55
CA ASP A 60 13.26 4.06 -6.79
C ASP A 60 14.17 3.97 -5.55
N HIS A 61 13.62 4.05 -4.33
CA HIS A 61 14.40 3.96 -3.08
C HIS A 61 14.08 2.71 -2.23
N ILE A 62 13.00 1.99 -2.54
CA ILE A 62 12.51 0.88 -1.72
C ILE A 62 12.76 -0.47 -2.42
N ILE A 63 12.64 -0.52 -3.75
CA ILE A 63 12.77 -1.74 -4.54
C ILE A 63 14.11 -1.70 -5.25
N THR A 64 15.14 -2.07 -4.52
CA THR A 64 16.47 -2.15 -5.08
C THR A 64 16.57 -3.40 -5.98
N PRO A 65 17.16 -3.30 -7.19
CA PRO A 65 17.46 -4.45 -8.03
C PRO A 65 18.16 -5.59 -7.29
N GLU A 66 18.90 -5.25 -6.23
CA GLU A 66 19.55 -6.13 -5.28
C GLU A 66 18.55 -7.06 -4.58
N VAL A 67 17.42 -6.54 -4.09
CA VAL A 67 16.36 -7.37 -3.49
C VAL A 67 15.83 -8.35 -4.52
N LEU A 68 15.46 -7.88 -5.71
CA LEU A 68 14.90 -8.76 -6.74
C LEU A 68 15.91 -9.84 -7.19
N LYS A 69 17.20 -9.51 -7.25
CA LYS A 69 18.29 -10.48 -7.49
C LYS A 69 18.40 -11.50 -6.36
N HIS A 70 18.25 -11.09 -5.10
CA HIS A 70 18.28 -12.00 -3.94
C HIS A 70 17.22 -13.11 -4.05
N TYR A 71 16.03 -12.78 -4.57
CA TYR A 71 14.95 -13.76 -4.83
C TYR A 71 15.09 -14.51 -6.16
N GLY A 72 16.21 -14.35 -6.88
CA GLY A 72 16.48 -15.08 -8.13
C GLY A 72 15.68 -14.59 -9.34
N ILE A 73 15.13 -13.38 -9.30
CA ILE A 73 14.39 -12.82 -10.44
C ILE A 73 15.36 -12.54 -11.59
N PRO A 74 15.09 -13.01 -12.82
CA PRO A 74 15.99 -12.81 -13.95
C PRO A 74 16.24 -11.32 -14.25
N MET A 75 17.48 -10.97 -14.58
CA MET A 75 17.87 -9.58 -14.86
C MET A 75 17.02 -8.91 -15.96
N LYS A 76 16.53 -9.69 -16.93
CA LYS A 76 15.62 -9.18 -17.98
C LYS A 76 14.30 -8.66 -17.39
N MET A 77 13.73 -9.34 -16.39
CA MET A 77 12.52 -8.88 -15.70
C MET A 77 12.82 -7.68 -14.81
N ILE A 78 13.97 -7.70 -14.11
CA ILE A 78 14.40 -6.58 -13.28
C ILE A 78 14.52 -5.31 -14.13
N ASN A 79 15.18 -5.39 -15.29
CA ASN A 79 15.30 -4.27 -16.22
C ASN A 79 13.94 -3.79 -16.74
N ALA A 80 13.01 -4.71 -17.02
CA ALA A 80 11.65 -4.36 -17.44
C ALA A 80 10.89 -3.62 -16.33
N ILE A 81 10.96 -4.10 -15.09
CA ILE A 81 10.39 -3.45 -13.90
C ILE A 81 11.00 -2.04 -13.75
N GLN A 82 12.33 -1.93 -13.79
CA GLN A 82 13.01 -0.63 -13.70
C GLN A 82 12.59 0.32 -14.82
N THR A 83 12.33 -0.17 -16.03
CA THR A 83 11.86 0.67 -17.15
C THR A 83 10.43 1.19 -16.92
N ILE A 84 9.58 0.41 -16.25
CA ILE A 84 8.19 0.82 -15.93
C ILE A 84 8.18 1.92 -14.86
N TYR A 85 9.06 1.83 -13.87
CA TYR A 85 9.06 2.75 -12.72
C TYR A 85 10.00 3.95 -12.90
N ASN A 86 11.09 3.84 -13.66
CA ASN A 86 12.01 4.96 -13.88
C ASN A 86 11.44 5.95 -14.89
N ASN A 87 11.36 7.24 -14.50
CA ASN A 87 10.91 8.35 -15.35
C ASN A 87 9.51 8.17 -15.95
N SER A 88 8.60 7.53 -15.22
CA SER A 88 7.22 7.39 -15.68
C SER A 88 6.54 8.75 -15.76
N ARG A 89 5.78 8.97 -16.83
CA ARG A 89 4.98 10.18 -17.06
C ARG A 89 3.51 9.82 -17.13
N SER A 90 2.66 10.73 -16.69
CA SER A 90 1.22 10.56 -16.73
C SER A 90 0.54 11.80 -17.28
N ALA A 91 -0.66 11.60 -17.82
CA ALA A 91 -1.56 12.64 -18.26
C ALA A 91 -3.00 12.19 -18.00
N VAL A 92 -3.90 13.14 -17.77
CA VAL A 92 -5.30 12.87 -17.43
C VAL A 92 -6.18 13.17 -18.64
N LEU A 93 -7.12 12.27 -18.94
CA LEU A 93 -8.12 12.49 -19.98
C LEU A 93 -9.36 13.16 -19.37
N VAL A 94 -9.72 14.34 -19.86
CA VAL A 94 -10.90 15.12 -19.41
C VAL A 94 -11.71 15.52 -20.64
N ASP A 95 -12.98 15.12 -20.70
CA ASP A 95 -13.89 15.40 -21.82
C ASP A 95 -13.31 15.09 -23.22
N GLY A 96 -12.51 14.02 -23.31
CA GLY A 96 -11.88 13.57 -24.55
C GLY A 96 -10.60 14.33 -24.94
N GLN A 97 -10.14 15.28 -24.12
CA GLN A 97 -8.87 15.98 -24.30
C GLN A 97 -7.87 15.55 -23.22
N LEU A 98 -6.62 15.32 -23.64
CA LEU A 98 -5.54 14.94 -22.73
C LEU A 98 -4.89 16.20 -22.14
N THR A 99 -4.57 16.17 -20.84
CA THR A 99 -3.76 17.22 -20.21
C THR A 99 -2.31 17.18 -20.69
N GLU A 100 -1.52 18.19 -20.32
CA GLU A 100 -0.06 18.11 -20.41
C GLU A 100 0.47 16.94 -19.57
N GLU A 101 1.54 16.31 -20.05
CA GLU A 101 2.24 15.27 -19.31
C GLU A 101 2.93 15.86 -18.08
N PHE A 102 2.96 15.08 -17.00
CA PHE A 102 3.70 15.37 -15.78
C PHE A 102 4.48 14.14 -15.32
N ASP A 103 5.61 14.37 -14.67
CA ASP A 103 6.44 13.30 -14.14
C ASP A 103 5.78 12.67 -12.90
N VAL A 104 5.73 11.34 -12.87
CA VAL A 104 5.25 10.57 -11.73
C VAL A 104 6.44 10.39 -10.78
N THR A 105 6.51 11.25 -9.76
CA THR A 105 7.61 11.24 -8.79
C THR A 105 7.29 10.49 -7.50
N THR A 106 6.02 10.11 -7.30
CA THR A 106 5.56 9.44 -6.08
C THR A 106 4.37 8.51 -6.35
N GLY A 107 4.19 7.56 -5.44
CA GLY A 107 3.06 6.64 -5.46
C GLY A 107 3.25 5.50 -6.45
N VAL A 108 2.14 4.81 -6.72
CA VAL A 108 2.06 3.65 -7.62
C VAL A 108 1.30 4.08 -8.88
N LEU A 109 1.64 3.50 -10.03
CA LEU A 109 0.94 3.78 -11.28
C LEU A 109 -0.53 3.34 -11.18
N GLN A 110 -1.44 4.10 -11.79
CA GLN A 110 -2.84 3.72 -11.76
C GLN A 110 -3.06 2.43 -12.54
N GLY A 111 -3.72 1.45 -11.91
CA GLY A 111 -3.93 0.12 -12.51
C GLY A 111 -2.69 -0.77 -12.49
N ASP A 112 -1.66 -0.42 -11.73
CA ASP A 112 -0.45 -1.23 -11.59
C ASP A 112 -0.71 -2.55 -10.87
N THR A 113 -0.59 -3.64 -11.62
CA THR A 113 -0.76 -4.99 -11.09
C THR A 113 0.50 -5.55 -10.43
N LEU A 114 1.67 -4.94 -10.64
CA LEU A 114 2.96 -5.41 -10.09
C LEU A 114 3.23 -4.84 -8.70
N ALA A 115 2.76 -3.63 -8.41
CA ALA A 115 3.02 -2.96 -7.14
C ALA A 115 2.68 -3.79 -5.88
N PRO A 116 1.56 -4.52 -5.79
CA PRO A 116 1.28 -5.36 -4.61
C PRO A 116 2.32 -6.48 -4.41
N PHE A 117 2.76 -7.13 -5.47
CA PHE A 117 3.77 -8.19 -5.40
C PHE A 117 5.13 -7.63 -5.00
N LEU A 118 5.48 -6.51 -5.61
CA LEU A 118 6.71 -5.79 -5.35
C LEU A 118 6.80 -5.30 -3.90
N PHE A 119 5.70 -4.80 -3.34
CA PHE A 119 5.59 -4.44 -1.93
C PHE A 119 5.82 -5.65 -1.01
N ILE A 120 5.16 -6.78 -1.28
CA ILE A 120 5.30 -8.01 -0.49
C ILE A 120 6.76 -8.50 -0.50
N ILE A 121 7.42 -8.49 -1.67
CA ILE A 121 8.83 -8.92 -1.80
C ILE A 121 9.75 -8.07 -0.93
N VAL A 122 9.54 -6.75 -0.92
CA VAL A 122 10.36 -5.84 -0.10
C VAL A 122 10.12 -6.08 1.38
N ILE A 123 8.86 -6.18 1.81
CA ILE A 123 8.55 -6.40 3.23
C ILE A 123 9.15 -7.73 3.69
N ASP A 124 8.99 -8.81 2.91
CA ASP A 124 9.61 -10.11 3.21
C ASP A 124 11.14 -10.00 3.30
N TYR A 125 11.77 -9.24 2.41
CA TYR A 125 13.21 -8.98 2.47
C TYR A 125 13.63 -8.24 3.74
N VAL A 126 12.91 -7.19 4.10
CA VAL A 126 13.18 -6.39 5.31
C VAL A 126 13.01 -7.25 6.56
N MET A 127 11.93 -8.03 6.65
CA MET A 127 11.68 -8.91 7.80
C MET A 127 12.75 -9.98 7.94
N LYS A 128 13.12 -10.67 6.86
CA LYS A 128 14.20 -11.67 6.89
C LYS A 128 15.55 -11.09 7.33
N ASN A 129 15.88 -9.89 6.86
CA ASN A 129 17.12 -9.23 7.27
C ASN A 129 17.08 -8.80 8.74
N ALA A 130 15.91 -8.38 9.24
CA ALA A 130 15.72 -8.06 10.65
C ALA A 130 15.84 -9.31 11.53
N GLU A 131 15.21 -10.42 11.18
CA GLU A 131 15.31 -11.69 11.92
C GLU A 131 16.74 -12.24 11.96
N THR A 132 17.47 -12.20 10.84
CA THR A 132 18.84 -12.73 10.73
C THR A 132 19.82 -11.99 11.66
N GLN A 133 19.54 -10.73 12.01
CA GLN A 133 20.37 -9.94 12.93
C GLN A 133 20.05 -10.21 14.41
N HIS A 134 18.97 -10.92 14.72
CA HIS A 134 18.46 -11.09 16.08
C HIS A 134 18.26 -12.54 16.52
N THR A 135 18.49 -13.54 15.66
CA THR A 135 18.63 -14.93 16.09
C THR A 135 19.78 -15.06 17.10
N ASN A 136 19.43 -15.39 18.33
CA ASN A 136 20.37 -15.69 19.40
C ASN A 136 21.04 -17.05 19.17
N GLU A 137 22.21 -17.28 19.79
CA GLU A 137 23.07 -18.48 19.61
C GLU A 137 22.37 -19.83 19.88
N GLN A 138 21.12 -19.80 20.38
CA GLN A 138 20.29 -20.96 20.70
C GLN A 138 19.19 -21.23 19.66
N GLY A 139 19.08 -20.42 18.61
CA GLY A 139 18.12 -20.62 17.51
C GLY A 139 16.68 -20.23 17.83
N GLU A 140 16.45 -19.37 18.83
CA GLU A 140 15.11 -18.85 19.12
C GLU A 140 14.81 -17.65 18.21
N HIS A 141 13.63 -17.65 17.60
CA HIS A 141 13.15 -16.60 16.71
C HIS A 141 12.57 -15.42 17.53
N GLY A 142 13.05 -14.20 17.29
CA GLY A 142 12.47 -12.94 17.78
C GLY A 142 13.49 -11.88 18.20
N PHE A 143 13.04 -10.65 18.37
CA PHE A 143 13.88 -9.50 18.72
C PHE A 143 14.23 -9.52 20.22
N VAL A 144 15.46 -9.86 20.56
CA VAL A 144 15.93 -9.83 21.95
C VAL A 144 16.00 -8.39 22.45
N THR A 145 15.10 -8.02 23.37
CA THR A 145 15.08 -6.69 24.00
C THR A 145 16.01 -6.62 25.21
N ASN A 146 16.10 -7.72 25.97
CA ASN A 146 16.98 -7.85 27.12
C ASN A 146 17.83 -9.11 26.98
N GLN A 147 19.15 -8.95 26.99
CA GLN A 147 20.05 -10.10 27.07
C GLN A 147 19.89 -10.81 28.42
N ARG A 148 20.08 -12.13 28.40
CA ARG A 148 20.02 -12.96 29.60
C ARG A 148 21.02 -12.46 30.65
N GLN A 149 20.52 -12.10 31.84
CA GLN A 149 21.38 -11.69 32.95
C GLN A 149 21.70 -12.83 33.93
N SER A 150 20.83 -13.84 34.05
CA SER A 150 21.08 -14.99 34.94
C SER A 150 20.26 -16.24 34.57
N LYS A 151 20.40 -17.31 35.37
CA LYS A 151 19.48 -18.46 35.29
C LYS A 151 18.04 -18.12 35.71
N ARG A 152 17.85 -17.11 36.55
CA ARG A 152 16.53 -16.68 37.08
C ARG A 152 15.89 -15.56 36.27
N GLN A 153 16.67 -14.88 35.43
CA GLN A 153 16.22 -13.84 34.51
C GLN A 153 16.67 -14.22 33.09
N PRO A 154 15.83 -14.99 32.36
CA PRO A 154 16.10 -15.33 30.96
C PRO A 154 16.03 -14.09 30.07
N ALA A 155 16.49 -14.23 28.83
CA ALA A 155 16.36 -13.16 27.84
C ALA A 155 14.88 -12.87 27.57
N THR A 156 14.55 -11.60 27.32
CA THR A 156 13.21 -11.19 26.89
C THR A 156 13.22 -11.01 25.38
N THR A 157 12.30 -11.67 24.69
CA THR A 157 12.23 -11.70 23.23
C THR A 157 10.87 -11.18 22.79
N ILE A 158 10.84 -10.28 21.81
CA ILE A 158 9.61 -9.84 21.13
C ILE A 158 9.44 -10.71 19.89
N HIS A 159 8.26 -11.33 19.76
CA HIS A 159 7.85 -12.05 18.57
C HIS A 159 7.03 -11.14 17.66
N ASP A 160 7.15 -11.34 16.36
CA ASP A 160 6.42 -10.59 15.34
C ASP A 160 5.52 -11.50 14.50
N LEU A 161 4.42 -10.92 14.02
CA LEU A 161 3.51 -11.54 13.05
C LEU A 161 3.15 -10.47 12.02
N ALA A 162 3.50 -10.70 10.75
CA ALA A 162 3.22 -9.78 9.66
C ALA A 162 2.17 -10.34 8.70
N PHE A 163 1.20 -9.51 8.31
CA PHE A 163 0.26 -9.81 7.22
C PHE A 163 0.00 -8.55 6.39
N ALA A 164 0.29 -8.61 5.10
CA ALA A 164 0.22 -7.46 4.19
C ALA A 164 1.04 -6.26 4.72
N ASP A 165 0.41 -5.13 4.98
CA ASP A 165 1.00 -3.90 5.53
C ASP A 165 0.95 -3.83 7.07
N ASP A 166 0.31 -4.81 7.74
CA ASP A 166 0.16 -4.85 9.19
C ASP A 166 1.22 -5.76 9.84
N ILE A 167 1.80 -5.27 10.96
CA ILE A 167 2.74 -6.02 11.80
C ILE A 167 2.26 -5.95 13.25
N ALA A 168 2.09 -7.12 13.88
CA ALA A 168 1.82 -7.24 15.30
C ALA A 168 3.08 -7.69 16.05
N LEU A 169 3.37 -7.05 17.17
CA LEU A 169 4.48 -7.39 18.06
C LEU A 169 3.94 -7.92 19.40
N PHE A 170 4.51 -9.03 19.87
CA PHE A 170 4.14 -9.72 21.11
C PHE A 170 5.37 -9.78 22.03
N ALA A 171 5.21 -9.42 23.29
CA ALA A 171 6.27 -9.37 24.30
C ALA A 171 5.92 -10.21 25.53
#